data_AF-A0A5P5ZPY0-F1
#
_entry.id   AF-A0A5P5ZPY0-F1
#
_cell.length_a   1.000
_cell.length_b   1.000
_cell.length_c   1.000
_cell.angle_alpha   90.00
_cell.angle_beta   90.00
_cell.angle_gamma   90.00
#
_symmetry.space_group_name_H-M   'P 1'
#
loop_
_entity.id
_entity.type
_entity.pdbx_description
1 polymer ?
#
loop_
_entity_poly.entity_id
_entity_poly.type
_entity_poly.pdbx_seq_one_letter_code
_entity_poly.pdbx_strand_id
1 'polypeptide(L)'
;MAKLTYAKLRDDLIAKNATWTAMETEVSRLPNLKRKALLGVELPAGFKMPTATASVSAAAPIAGLPTKVDWRNRNGNHVTSVKQQGGCGSCVSFCCVAVTESMASIEHGQLLDLSEADSHFCSSHGASCGGWWHDQCFNQIKSRGVCDEACNPYTAAFSGNDIWNGTPSCKSCTDRNSRAVKITNIHTVSTVAAAKQYLANTGPLAAIMEVYTDFFSYSSGVYRKVSGVLEGLHCIQVIGYDDSAQCWICKNSWGANNFGEAGFFKIAYGQCKIDDFAKMGCTGVKLPQKKGWKGYESLGGKITSKPNAVSWGANRIDVVARGLDSAVHHRWWNGSAWLGWESLGGLIHGAPAISSWASGRLDIFAVGTDYQLHHKWYQGGWSNWEALGGQLSSEPAAVSWGPNRIDIFARGTDSALWHLWWDGSWHGWESLGGVLTSAPTVCSWASGRLDIFARGTDNKLWHRWFDNGWSNWENMGGELFDSPGAVSWGKNRIDVFYPGRSYRMMHRWWNGSSWSGEEDLGGKLSSGVGVSSWAANRLDCFVSGMDSAMHHKWYD
;
A
#
# COMPACT_ATOMS: atom_id res chain seq x y z
N MET A 1 22.39 -45.10 -0.11
CA MET A 1 20.93 -45.26 0.00
C MET A 1 20.31 -45.00 -1.36
N ALA A 2 19.25 -45.73 -1.73
CA ALA A 2 18.52 -45.49 -2.97
C ALA A 2 17.90 -44.07 -2.99
N LYS A 3 17.91 -43.42 -4.16
CA LYS A 3 17.29 -42.10 -4.35
C LYS A 3 15.78 -42.22 -4.14
N LEU A 4 15.19 -41.39 -3.28
CA LEU A 4 13.73 -41.33 -3.13
C LEU A 4 13.11 -40.85 -4.44
N THR A 5 12.32 -41.71 -5.09
CA THR A 5 11.59 -41.39 -6.32
C THR A 5 10.22 -40.80 -5.99
N TYR A 6 9.65 -40.02 -6.90
CA TYR A 6 8.29 -39.49 -6.74
C TYR A 6 7.25 -40.60 -6.55
N ALA A 7 7.35 -41.69 -7.33
CA ALA A 7 6.46 -42.84 -7.20
C ALA A 7 6.52 -43.45 -5.79
N LYS A 8 7.74 -43.65 -5.26
CA LYS A 8 7.92 -44.19 -3.90
C LYS A 8 7.38 -43.24 -2.83
N LEU A 9 7.63 -41.94 -2.97
CA LEU A 9 7.09 -40.94 -2.04
C LEU A 9 5.56 -40.92 -2.05
N ARG A 10 4.93 -41.01 -3.22
CA ARG A 10 3.46 -41.08 -3.33
C ARG A 10 2.91 -42.31 -2.59
N ASP A 11 3.54 -43.47 -2.76
CA ASP A 11 3.13 -44.69 -2.06
C ASP A 11 3.33 -44.57 -0.54
N ASP A 12 4.43 -43.95 -0.09
CA ASP A 12 4.68 -43.67 1.32
C ASP A 12 3.63 -42.72 1.93
N LEU A 13 3.23 -41.68 1.18
CA LEU A 13 2.18 -40.73 1.61
C LEU A 13 0.83 -41.44 1.81
N ILE A 14 0.44 -42.32 0.88
CA ILE A 14 -0.78 -43.12 0.99
C ILE A 14 -0.69 -44.06 2.19
N ALA A 15 0.42 -44.81 2.32
CA ALA A 15 0.61 -45.78 3.39
C ALA A 15 0.63 -45.13 4.79
N LYS A 16 1.05 -43.87 4.89
CA LYS A 16 1.08 -43.09 6.13
C LYS A 16 -0.14 -42.21 6.36
N ASN A 17 -1.14 -42.26 5.47
CA ASN A 17 -2.33 -41.41 5.50
C ASN A 17 -1.96 -39.91 5.68
N ALA A 18 -1.02 -39.45 4.86
CA ALA A 18 -0.43 -38.13 5.00
C ALA A 18 -1.42 -36.99 4.65
N THR A 19 -1.25 -35.85 5.33
CA THR A 19 -2.09 -34.65 5.18
C THR A 19 -1.57 -33.66 4.13
N TRP A 20 -0.65 -34.10 3.27
CA TRP A 20 -0.02 -33.27 2.24
C TRP A 20 0.22 -34.08 0.97
N THR A 21 0.30 -33.37 -0.16
CA THR A 21 0.52 -33.96 -1.47
C THR A 21 1.90 -33.61 -2.00
N ALA A 22 2.53 -34.57 -2.69
CA ALA A 22 3.78 -34.37 -3.37
C ALA A 22 3.58 -34.14 -4.87
N MET A 23 4.53 -33.45 -5.49
CA MET A 23 4.70 -33.37 -6.94
C MET A 23 6.18 -33.36 -7.30
N GLU A 24 6.51 -33.59 -8.57
CA GLU A 24 7.83 -33.22 -9.07
C GLU A 24 7.92 -31.70 -9.22
N THR A 25 8.68 -31.08 -8.33
CA THR A 25 9.04 -29.66 -8.36
C THR A 25 10.36 -29.45 -9.12
N GLU A 26 10.65 -28.23 -9.54
CA GLU A 26 11.97 -27.91 -10.11
C GLU A 26 13.10 -28.26 -9.13
N VAL A 27 12.89 -28.00 -7.84
CA VAL A 27 13.86 -28.31 -6.78
C VAL A 27 14.07 -29.82 -6.63
N SER A 28 13.01 -30.62 -6.65
CA SER A 28 13.11 -32.08 -6.49
C SER A 28 13.87 -32.77 -7.64
N ARG A 29 13.85 -32.15 -8.84
CA ARG A 29 14.55 -32.64 -10.04
C ARG A 29 16.04 -32.32 -10.04
N LEU A 30 16.49 -31.37 -9.22
CA LEU A 30 17.89 -30.98 -9.16
C LEU A 30 18.80 -32.14 -8.70
N PRO A 31 20.06 -32.19 -9.19
CA PRO A 31 21.08 -33.07 -8.63
C PRO A 31 21.26 -32.84 -7.12
N ASN A 32 21.66 -33.88 -6.39
CA ASN A 32 21.80 -33.83 -4.92
C ASN A 32 22.65 -32.66 -4.42
N LEU A 33 23.80 -32.40 -5.07
CA LEU A 33 24.68 -31.29 -4.69
C LEU A 33 23.99 -29.93 -4.86
N LYS A 34 23.24 -29.73 -5.95
CA LYS A 34 22.49 -28.50 -6.19
C LYS A 34 21.32 -28.31 -5.21
N ARG A 35 20.64 -29.39 -4.83
CA ARG A 35 19.60 -29.34 -3.77
C ARG A 35 20.18 -28.94 -2.43
N LYS A 36 21.32 -29.53 -2.05
CA LYS A 36 22.01 -29.19 -0.79
C LYS A 36 22.55 -27.77 -0.78
N ALA A 37 22.97 -27.23 -1.93
CA ALA A 37 23.43 -25.85 -2.04
C ALA A 37 22.33 -24.81 -1.67
N LEU A 38 21.05 -25.19 -1.72
CA LEU A 38 19.95 -24.32 -1.28
C LEU A 38 19.88 -24.17 0.25
N LEU A 39 20.49 -25.09 0.99
CA LEU A 39 20.36 -25.26 2.45
C LEU A 39 21.53 -24.57 3.16
N GLY A 40 21.53 -23.24 3.14
CA GLY A 40 22.64 -22.41 3.59
C GLY A 40 22.53 -21.88 5.01
N VAL A 41 22.02 -22.67 5.95
CA VAL A 41 22.13 -22.35 7.38
C VAL A 41 23.42 -22.97 7.91
N GLU A 42 24.34 -22.13 8.37
CA GLU A 42 25.57 -22.55 9.03
C GLU A 42 25.47 -22.35 10.54
N LEU A 43 25.79 -23.40 11.30
CA LEU A 43 25.75 -23.37 12.76
C LEU A 43 26.96 -22.61 13.30
N PRO A 44 26.77 -21.66 14.24
CA PRO A 44 27.88 -21.01 14.93
C PRO A 44 28.79 -22.02 15.63
N ALA A 45 30.08 -21.69 15.75
CA ALA A 45 31.03 -22.53 16.49
C ALA A 45 30.55 -22.75 17.94
N GLY A 46 30.53 -24.01 18.38
CA GLY A 46 30.06 -24.39 19.72
C GLY A 46 28.53 -24.39 19.90
N PHE A 47 27.75 -24.12 18.85
CA PHE A 47 26.29 -24.23 18.92
C PHE A 47 25.87 -25.68 19.19
N LYS A 48 25.11 -25.88 20.26
CA LYS A 48 24.52 -27.17 20.58
C LYS A 48 23.16 -27.28 19.90
N MET A 49 23.01 -28.31 19.08
CA MET A 49 21.72 -28.62 18.47
C MET A 49 20.66 -28.79 19.58
N PRO A 50 19.48 -28.14 19.44
CA PRO A 50 18.39 -28.34 20.37
C PRO A 50 18.06 -29.84 20.50
N THR A 51 18.00 -30.33 21.73
CA THR A 51 17.39 -31.63 22.00
C THR A 51 15.89 -31.52 21.78
N ALA A 52 15.30 -32.46 21.05
CA ALA A 52 13.87 -32.49 20.81
C ALA A 52 13.14 -32.39 22.15
N THR A 53 12.42 -31.30 22.38
CA THR A 53 11.57 -31.18 23.56
C THR A 53 10.39 -32.15 23.40
N ALA A 54 9.98 -32.82 24.48
CA ALA A 54 8.86 -33.76 24.44
C ALA A 54 7.67 -33.10 23.72
N SER A 55 7.33 -33.64 22.56
CA SER A 55 6.34 -33.10 21.66
C SER A 55 4.94 -33.18 22.28
N VAL A 56 4.05 -32.27 21.84
CA VAL A 56 2.58 -32.38 21.87
C VAL A 56 1.80 -31.80 23.09
N SER A 57 2.23 -30.68 23.70
CA SER A 57 1.29 -29.84 24.51
C SER A 57 1.15 -28.38 24.05
N ALA A 58 2.06 -27.86 23.23
CA ALA A 58 2.14 -26.43 22.90
C ALA A 58 1.26 -25.97 21.72
N ALA A 59 0.51 -26.89 21.09
CA ALA A 59 -0.27 -26.61 19.88
C ALA A 59 -1.71 -26.14 20.12
N ALA A 60 -2.15 -26.09 21.39
CA ALA A 60 -3.48 -25.61 21.74
C ALA A 60 -3.67 -24.13 21.36
N PRO A 61 -4.91 -23.71 21.04
CA PRO A 61 -5.27 -22.31 21.02
C PRO A 61 -4.89 -21.62 22.34
N ILE A 62 -4.35 -20.41 22.24
CA ILE A 62 -3.99 -19.62 23.42
C ILE A 62 -5.12 -18.63 23.67
N ALA A 63 -5.67 -18.65 24.89
CA ALA A 63 -6.73 -17.74 25.28
C ALA A 63 -6.34 -16.27 25.02
N GLY A 64 -7.22 -15.53 24.33
CA GLY A 64 -6.99 -14.13 23.98
C GLY A 64 -6.18 -13.89 22.69
N LEU A 65 -5.67 -14.94 22.02
CA LEU A 65 -5.05 -14.82 20.69
C LEU A 65 -6.00 -15.31 19.58
N PRO A 66 -5.89 -14.77 18.35
CA PRO A 66 -6.57 -15.33 17.19
C PRO A 66 -6.15 -16.79 16.95
N THR A 67 -7.10 -17.66 16.61
CA THR A 67 -6.80 -19.07 16.27
C THR A 67 -6.14 -19.25 14.90
N LYS A 68 -6.13 -18.18 14.09
CA LYS A 68 -5.50 -18.13 12.78
C LYS A 68 -4.89 -16.76 12.54
N VAL A 69 -3.64 -16.76 12.09
CA VAL A 69 -2.90 -15.57 11.68
C VAL A 69 -2.30 -15.84 10.31
N ASP A 70 -2.47 -14.91 9.37
CA ASP A 70 -1.80 -14.91 8.08
C ASP A 70 -1.53 -13.46 7.69
N TRP A 71 -0.27 -13.04 7.70
CA TRP A 71 0.14 -11.66 7.41
C TRP A 71 -0.09 -11.23 5.95
N ARG A 72 -0.54 -12.13 5.08
CA ARG A 72 -1.07 -11.77 3.74
C ARG A 72 -2.47 -11.18 3.78
N ASN A 73 -3.22 -11.43 4.86
CA ASN A 73 -4.63 -11.08 5.01
C ASN A 73 -4.93 -10.52 6.41
N ARG A 74 -4.13 -9.55 6.89
CA ARG A 74 -4.24 -8.99 8.24
C ARG A 74 -4.23 -7.46 8.19
N ASN A 75 -5.37 -6.88 7.81
CA ASN A 75 -5.55 -5.45 7.47
C ASN A 75 -4.79 -5.00 6.21
N GLY A 76 -4.52 -5.95 5.32
CA GLY A 76 -3.72 -5.76 4.11
C GLY A 76 -2.82 -6.97 3.90
N ASN A 77 -2.05 -6.92 2.82
CA ASN A 77 -0.97 -7.85 2.56
C ASN A 77 0.37 -7.22 2.99
N HIS A 78 1.02 -7.82 3.97
CA HIS A 78 2.32 -7.40 4.50
C HIS A 78 3.46 -8.35 4.11
N VAL A 79 3.23 -9.24 3.14
CA VAL A 79 4.20 -10.25 2.70
C VAL A 79 4.42 -10.09 1.20
N THR A 80 5.66 -9.78 0.81
CA THR A 80 6.08 -9.65 -0.59
C THR A 80 6.01 -10.99 -1.33
N SER A 81 6.08 -10.97 -2.66
CA SER A 81 6.13 -12.18 -3.48
C SER A 81 7.33 -13.07 -3.13
N VAL A 82 7.23 -14.37 -3.47
CA VAL A 82 8.31 -15.34 -3.25
C VAL A 82 9.39 -15.15 -4.31
N LYS A 83 10.61 -14.83 -3.87
CA LYS A 83 11.81 -14.69 -4.70
C LYS A 83 12.55 -16.01 -4.88
N GLN A 84 13.55 -16.04 -5.77
CA GLN A 84 14.32 -17.23 -6.15
C GLN A 84 15.80 -17.07 -5.77
N GLN A 85 16.28 -17.87 -4.82
CA GLN A 85 17.68 -17.85 -4.37
C GLN A 85 18.65 -18.52 -5.35
N GLY A 86 18.16 -19.32 -6.31
CA GLY A 86 19.01 -20.03 -7.27
C GLY A 86 19.90 -21.08 -6.60
N GLY A 87 21.05 -21.42 -7.18
CA GLY A 87 21.96 -22.48 -6.70
C GLY A 87 22.85 -22.10 -5.51
N CYS A 88 22.44 -21.13 -4.69
CA CYS A 88 23.28 -20.48 -3.68
C CYS A 88 22.73 -20.68 -2.26
N GLY A 89 23.62 -20.78 -1.26
CA GLY A 89 23.30 -20.95 0.17
C GLY A 89 22.73 -19.69 0.85
N SER A 90 21.98 -18.87 0.14
CA SER A 90 21.57 -17.54 0.61
C SER A 90 20.24 -17.50 1.36
N CYS A 91 19.63 -18.66 1.66
CA CYS A 91 18.32 -18.78 2.32
C CYS A 91 18.14 -17.89 3.57
N VAL A 92 19.20 -17.74 4.37
CA VAL A 92 19.19 -16.91 5.58
C VAL A 92 19.04 -15.44 5.25
N SER A 93 19.73 -14.95 4.23
CA SER A 93 19.59 -13.57 3.75
C SER A 93 18.20 -13.32 3.19
N PHE A 94 17.68 -14.23 2.36
CA PHE A 94 16.29 -14.16 1.85
C PHE A 94 15.27 -14.11 3.00
N CYS A 95 15.43 -14.96 4.00
CA CYS A 95 14.53 -15.01 5.14
C CYS A 95 14.57 -13.72 5.97
N CYS A 96 15.75 -13.25 6.37
CA CYS A 96 15.87 -12.08 7.23
C CYS A 96 15.47 -10.78 6.51
N VAL A 97 15.77 -10.69 5.20
CA VAL A 97 15.32 -9.59 4.35
C VAL A 97 13.79 -9.60 4.21
N ALA A 98 13.17 -10.75 3.93
CA ALA A 98 11.71 -10.86 3.86
C ALA A 98 11.02 -10.49 5.18
N VAL A 99 11.57 -10.86 6.33
CA VAL A 99 11.07 -10.40 7.64
C VAL A 99 11.16 -8.88 7.76
N THR A 100 12.28 -8.29 7.34
CA THR A 100 12.47 -6.83 7.38
C THR A 100 11.50 -6.10 6.44
N GLU A 101 11.27 -6.60 5.23
CA GLU A 101 10.25 -6.08 4.29
C GLU A 101 8.85 -6.14 4.90
N SER A 102 8.49 -7.26 5.52
CA SER A 102 7.20 -7.40 6.20
C SER A 102 7.03 -6.40 7.33
N MET A 103 8.06 -6.21 8.14
CA MET A 103 8.02 -5.21 9.22
C MET A 103 7.98 -3.77 8.70
N ALA A 104 8.59 -3.47 7.55
CA ALA A 104 8.46 -2.16 6.92
C ALA A 104 7.02 -1.87 6.49
N SER A 105 6.32 -2.90 5.98
CA SER A 105 4.90 -2.79 5.63
C SER A 105 4.02 -2.62 6.85
N ILE A 106 4.30 -3.36 7.94
CA ILE A 106 3.53 -3.29 9.18
C ILE A 106 3.73 -1.95 9.89
N GLU A 107 4.97 -1.45 9.97
CA GLU A 107 5.30 -0.25 10.74
C GLU A 107 5.12 1.05 9.94
N HIS A 108 5.27 1.02 8.61
CA HIS A 108 5.29 2.23 7.76
C HIS A 108 4.37 2.15 6.54
N GLY A 109 3.61 1.06 6.36
CA GLY A 109 2.77 0.88 5.18
C GLY A 109 3.55 0.65 3.87
N GLN A 110 4.86 0.41 3.92
CA GLN A 110 5.70 0.26 2.73
C GLN A 110 6.02 -1.20 2.42
N LEU A 111 5.52 -1.70 1.28
CA LEU A 111 6.03 -2.93 0.67
C LEU A 111 7.33 -2.62 -0.07
N LEU A 112 8.44 -3.01 0.54
CA LEU A 112 9.77 -2.81 -0.01
C LEU A 112 10.19 -4.01 -0.87
N ASP A 113 11.06 -3.77 -1.85
CA ASP A 113 11.81 -4.79 -2.56
C ASP A 113 13.28 -4.63 -2.21
N LEU A 114 13.72 -5.31 -1.14
CA LEU A 114 15.07 -5.21 -0.60
C LEU A 114 16.01 -6.21 -1.26
N SER A 115 17.29 -5.85 -1.35
CA SER A 115 18.30 -6.65 -2.04
C SER A 115 18.88 -7.75 -1.16
N GLU A 116 18.55 -9.00 -1.47
CA GLU A 116 19.21 -10.15 -0.87
C GLU A 116 20.69 -10.23 -1.25
N ALA A 117 21.06 -9.76 -2.45
CA ALA A 117 22.46 -9.74 -2.89
C ALA A 117 23.31 -8.73 -2.09
N ASP A 118 22.76 -7.57 -1.74
CA ASP A 118 23.43 -6.63 -0.85
C ASP A 118 23.59 -7.23 0.56
N SER A 119 22.53 -7.86 1.08
CA SER A 119 22.57 -8.54 2.38
C SER A 119 23.60 -9.68 2.42
N HIS A 120 23.68 -10.49 1.36
CA HIS A 120 24.50 -11.70 1.33
C HIS A 120 25.92 -11.45 0.82
N PHE A 121 26.09 -10.80 -0.33
CA PHE A 121 27.41 -10.71 -1.00
C PHE A 121 28.19 -9.44 -0.64
N CYS A 122 27.52 -8.40 -0.16
CA CYS A 122 28.12 -7.08 0.14
C CYS A 122 28.15 -6.75 1.65
N SER A 123 27.87 -7.73 2.51
CA SER A 123 27.96 -7.61 3.97
C SER A 123 29.22 -8.29 4.50
N SER A 124 29.35 -8.38 5.82
CA SER A 124 30.43 -9.15 6.46
C SER A 124 30.40 -10.65 6.14
N HIS A 125 29.32 -11.17 5.55
CA HIS A 125 29.27 -12.55 5.05
C HIS A 125 30.26 -12.78 3.90
N GLY A 126 30.36 -11.80 2.99
CA GLY A 126 31.24 -11.86 1.82
C GLY A 126 30.58 -12.48 0.59
N ALA A 127 31.22 -12.26 -0.57
CA ALA A 127 30.72 -12.66 -1.87
C ALA A 127 30.96 -14.16 -2.16
N SER A 128 30.22 -15.01 -1.46
CA SER A 128 30.24 -16.46 -1.67
C SER A 128 28.82 -17.04 -1.66
N CYS A 129 28.69 -18.31 -2.05
CA CYS A 129 27.46 -19.08 -1.86
C CYS A 129 27.47 -19.95 -0.61
N GLY A 130 28.32 -19.61 0.36
CA GLY A 130 28.25 -20.15 1.72
C GLY A 130 26.95 -19.73 2.42
N GLY A 131 26.70 -20.35 3.56
CA GLY A 131 25.59 -20.01 4.43
C GLY A 131 26.02 -19.13 5.59
N TRP A 132 25.07 -18.73 6.43
CA TRP A 132 25.38 -18.09 7.71
C TRP A 132 24.21 -18.16 8.70
N TRP A 133 24.43 -17.71 9.93
CA TRP A 133 23.43 -17.76 10.98
C TRP A 133 22.52 -16.54 10.94
N HIS A 134 21.21 -16.73 11.14
CA HIS A 134 20.22 -15.64 11.07
C HIS A 134 20.46 -14.47 12.04
N ASP A 135 21.07 -14.71 13.21
CA ASP A 135 21.46 -13.63 14.13
C ASP A 135 22.53 -12.71 13.51
N GLN A 136 23.52 -13.29 12.82
CA GLN A 136 24.55 -12.52 12.12
C GLN A 136 23.95 -11.68 11.00
N CYS A 137 22.97 -12.24 10.28
CA CYS A 137 22.26 -11.52 9.23
C CYS A 137 21.46 -10.34 9.80
N PHE A 138 20.63 -10.54 10.84
CA PHE A 138 19.90 -9.44 11.48
C PHE A 138 20.84 -8.39 12.09
N ASN A 139 21.97 -8.78 12.65
CA ASN A 139 22.99 -7.84 13.13
C ASN A 139 23.60 -7.00 12.00
N GLN A 140 23.79 -7.57 10.80
CA GLN A 140 24.18 -6.82 9.60
C GLN A 140 23.08 -5.86 9.14
N ILE A 141 21.81 -6.28 9.14
CA ILE A 141 20.67 -5.40 8.81
C ILE A 141 20.58 -4.24 9.82
N LYS A 142 20.79 -4.51 11.11
CA LYS A 142 20.77 -3.49 12.16
C LYS A 142 21.89 -2.45 12.02
N SER A 143 23.12 -2.89 11.80
CA SER A 143 24.30 -2.03 11.77
C SER A 143 24.50 -1.34 10.41
N ARG A 144 24.53 -2.13 9.33
CA ARG A 144 24.83 -1.69 7.96
C ARG A 144 23.57 -1.37 7.14
N GLY A 145 22.43 -1.99 7.47
CA GLY A 145 21.19 -1.88 6.70
C GLY A 145 21.18 -2.77 5.45
N VAL A 146 20.12 -2.74 4.66
CA VAL A 146 20.03 -3.41 3.35
C VAL A 146 19.44 -2.43 2.35
N CYS A 147 20.07 -2.26 1.19
CA CYS A 147 19.52 -1.40 0.13
C CYS A 147 18.43 -2.12 -0.66
N ASP A 148 17.71 -1.38 -1.50
CA ASP A 148 16.68 -1.97 -2.36
C ASP A 148 17.27 -2.75 -3.55
N GLU A 149 16.49 -3.69 -4.10
CA GLU A 149 16.89 -4.63 -5.15
C GLU A 149 17.45 -3.93 -6.40
N ALA A 150 16.93 -2.75 -6.75
CA ALA A 150 17.44 -1.99 -7.89
C ALA A 150 18.87 -1.44 -7.68
N CYS A 151 19.38 -1.39 -6.44
CA CYS A 151 20.77 -1.04 -6.16
C CYS A 151 21.73 -2.20 -6.42
N ASN A 152 21.29 -3.44 -6.17
CA ASN A 152 22.11 -4.62 -6.32
C ASN A 152 21.22 -5.84 -6.65
N PRO A 153 20.81 -6.00 -7.91
CA PRO A 153 19.90 -7.08 -8.28
C PRO A 153 20.53 -8.45 -8.02
N TYR A 154 19.75 -9.39 -7.46
CA TYR A 154 20.28 -10.69 -7.04
C TYR A 154 20.91 -11.47 -8.19
N THR A 155 20.26 -11.50 -9.35
CA THR A 155 20.78 -12.19 -10.55
C THR A 155 22.06 -11.56 -11.07
N ALA A 156 22.17 -10.23 -10.99
CA ALA A 156 23.33 -9.49 -11.48
C ALA A 156 24.59 -9.76 -10.66
N ALA A 157 24.47 -10.20 -9.40
CA ALA A 157 25.61 -10.55 -8.56
C ALA A 157 26.45 -11.72 -9.14
N PHE A 158 25.83 -12.58 -9.96
CA PHE A 158 26.46 -13.76 -10.53
C PHE A 158 27.08 -13.47 -11.90
N SER A 159 28.25 -14.07 -12.18
CA SER A 159 28.87 -14.00 -13.50
C SER A 159 27.93 -14.50 -14.60
N GLY A 160 27.74 -13.70 -15.66
CA GLY A 160 26.82 -14.02 -16.76
C GLY A 160 25.35 -14.04 -16.36
N ASN A 161 24.99 -13.51 -15.18
CA ASN A 161 23.65 -13.57 -14.58
C ASN A 161 23.14 -15.01 -14.35
N ASP A 162 24.04 -15.98 -14.24
CA ASP A 162 23.71 -17.39 -13.98
C ASP A 162 23.68 -17.65 -12.46
N ILE A 163 22.49 -17.56 -11.86
CA ILE A 163 22.29 -17.81 -10.42
C ILE A 163 22.51 -19.27 -10.00
N TRP A 164 22.73 -20.19 -10.93
CA TRP A 164 22.92 -21.61 -10.65
C TRP A 164 24.37 -22.07 -10.72
N ASN A 165 25.20 -21.42 -11.52
CA ASN A 165 26.59 -21.82 -11.73
C ASN A 165 27.60 -20.66 -11.67
N GLY A 166 27.13 -19.40 -11.68
CA GLY A 166 28.01 -18.25 -11.66
C GLY A 166 28.68 -18.02 -10.31
N THR A 167 29.87 -17.43 -10.33
CA THR A 167 30.53 -16.98 -9.10
C THR A 167 29.91 -15.64 -8.67
N PRO A 168 29.42 -15.50 -7.43
CA PRO A 168 28.86 -14.25 -6.96
C PRO A 168 29.94 -13.20 -6.69
N SER A 169 29.56 -11.94 -6.81
CA SER A 169 30.39 -10.77 -6.51
C SER A 169 29.53 -9.66 -5.93
N CYS A 170 30.11 -8.79 -5.10
CA CYS A 170 29.40 -7.61 -4.63
C CYS A 170 29.32 -6.57 -5.76
N LYS A 171 28.10 -6.23 -6.21
CA LYS A 171 27.85 -5.25 -7.27
C LYS A 171 26.90 -4.12 -6.84
N SER A 172 27.08 -3.63 -5.62
CA SER A 172 26.24 -2.54 -5.10
C SER A 172 26.41 -1.23 -5.87
N CYS A 173 25.31 -0.51 -6.03
CA CYS A 173 25.28 0.86 -6.52
C CYS A 173 26.11 1.83 -5.65
N THR A 174 26.50 2.96 -6.23
CA THR A 174 27.36 3.97 -5.57
C THR A 174 26.68 4.66 -4.39
N ASP A 175 25.35 4.85 -4.43
CA ASP A 175 24.56 5.53 -3.41
C ASP A 175 23.93 4.56 -2.38
N ARG A 176 24.39 3.31 -2.33
CA ARG A 176 23.86 2.20 -1.51
C ARG A 176 23.52 2.58 -0.07
N ASN A 177 24.41 3.31 0.62
CA ASN A 177 24.20 3.67 2.03
C ASN A 177 23.04 4.64 2.24
N SER A 178 22.75 5.51 1.26
CA SER A 178 21.60 6.43 1.31
C SER A 178 20.26 5.71 1.08
N ARG A 179 20.30 4.47 0.56
CA ARG A 179 19.14 3.62 0.28
C ARG A 179 18.94 2.53 1.33
N ALA A 180 19.85 2.41 2.29
CA ALA A 180 19.87 1.31 3.23
C ALA A 180 18.77 1.44 4.29
N VAL A 181 17.90 0.43 4.33
CA VAL A 181 16.91 0.23 5.39
C VAL A 181 17.56 -0.49 6.57
N LYS A 182 17.35 0.01 7.79
CA LYS A 182 17.88 -0.59 9.02
C LYS A 182 16.76 -1.06 9.93
N ILE A 183 17.11 -1.86 10.93
CA ILE A 183 16.23 -2.22 12.05
C ILE A 183 16.84 -1.73 13.36
N THR A 184 16.02 -1.58 14.40
CA THR A 184 16.50 -1.12 15.71
C THR A 184 16.56 -2.27 16.70
N ASN A 185 15.52 -3.10 16.73
CA ASN A 185 15.38 -4.19 17.70
C ASN A 185 15.40 -5.54 16.99
N ILE A 186 16.03 -6.51 17.65
CA ILE A 186 16.07 -7.92 17.25
C ILE A 186 15.47 -8.70 18.42
N HIS A 187 14.54 -9.60 18.12
CA HIS A 187 13.79 -10.36 19.11
C HIS A 187 14.07 -11.85 18.93
N THR A 188 14.43 -12.54 20.00
CA THR A 188 14.60 -14.00 20.01
C THR A 188 13.38 -14.64 20.66
N VAL A 189 12.77 -15.59 19.96
CA VAL A 189 11.51 -16.21 20.34
C VAL A 189 11.67 -17.73 20.40
N SER A 190 11.74 -18.27 21.61
CA SER A 190 12.20 -19.65 21.84
C SER A 190 11.09 -20.66 22.15
N THR A 191 9.81 -20.25 22.17
CA THR A 191 8.70 -21.16 22.44
C THR A 191 7.57 -20.97 21.42
N VAL A 192 6.78 -22.02 21.20
CA VAL A 192 5.58 -21.96 20.33
C VAL A 192 4.61 -20.89 20.81
N ALA A 193 4.37 -20.79 22.12
CA ALA A 193 3.46 -19.79 22.68
C ALA A 193 3.93 -18.36 22.42
N ALA A 194 5.23 -18.09 22.65
CA ALA A 194 5.80 -16.79 22.36
C ALA A 194 5.80 -16.48 20.85
N ALA A 195 6.01 -17.49 20.00
CA ALA A 195 5.91 -17.34 18.55
C ALA A 195 4.49 -16.98 18.10
N LYS A 196 3.46 -17.67 18.63
CA LYS A 196 2.05 -17.33 18.35
C LYS A 196 1.71 -15.91 18.83
N GLN A 197 2.17 -15.52 20.02
CA GLN A 197 1.96 -14.17 20.56
C GLN A 197 2.63 -13.11 19.69
N TYR A 198 3.89 -13.33 19.29
CA TYR A 198 4.62 -12.40 18.42
C TYR A 198 3.97 -12.29 17.03
N LEU A 199 3.57 -13.42 16.43
CA LEU A 199 2.89 -13.42 15.13
C LEU A 199 1.53 -12.72 15.21
N ALA A 200 0.80 -12.86 16.32
CA ALA A 200 -0.50 -12.22 16.49
C ALA A 200 -0.40 -10.69 16.67
N ASN A 201 0.61 -10.23 17.42
CA ASN A 201 0.65 -8.84 17.91
C ASN A 201 1.72 -7.98 17.25
N THR A 202 2.74 -8.58 16.64
CA THR A 202 3.93 -7.86 16.16
C THR A 202 4.19 -8.08 14.68
N GLY A 203 4.43 -9.32 14.23
CA GLY A 203 4.77 -9.57 12.83
C GLY A 203 5.38 -10.94 12.53
N PRO A 204 5.76 -11.20 11.26
CA PRO A 204 6.43 -12.43 10.84
C PRO A 204 7.78 -12.70 11.53
N LEU A 205 8.20 -13.97 11.52
CA LEU A 205 9.43 -14.45 12.16
C LEU A 205 10.31 -15.21 11.17
N ALA A 206 11.63 -15.04 11.27
CA ALA A 206 12.61 -15.94 10.68
C ALA A 206 12.68 -17.24 11.50
N ALA A 207 12.60 -18.39 10.84
CA ALA A 207 12.73 -19.69 11.49
C ALA A 207 13.68 -20.60 10.72
N ILE A 208 14.41 -21.42 11.48
CA ILE A 208 15.27 -22.46 10.94
C ILE A 208 14.55 -23.79 11.06
N MET A 209 14.64 -24.62 10.04
CA MET A 209 14.09 -25.97 10.04
C MET A 209 15.06 -26.98 9.42
N GLU A 210 14.94 -28.23 9.83
CA GLU A 210 15.54 -29.36 9.14
C GLU A 210 14.78 -29.65 7.85
N VAL A 211 15.52 -29.80 6.75
CA VAL A 211 14.95 -30.21 5.45
C VAL A 211 15.27 -31.67 5.21
N TYR A 212 14.22 -32.46 4.95
CA TYR A 212 14.32 -33.86 4.58
C TYR A 212 14.10 -34.04 3.07
N THR A 213 14.60 -35.14 2.51
CA THR A 213 14.55 -35.39 1.06
C THR A 213 13.14 -35.29 0.46
N ASP A 214 12.11 -35.71 1.21
CA ASP A 214 10.71 -35.69 0.76
C ASP A 214 10.12 -34.26 0.66
N PHE A 215 10.62 -33.32 1.47
CA PHE A 215 10.16 -31.94 1.48
C PHE A 215 10.38 -31.22 0.14
N PHE A 216 11.44 -31.57 -0.60
CA PHE A 216 11.70 -30.97 -1.91
C PHE A 216 10.55 -31.19 -2.90
N SER A 217 9.75 -32.23 -2.70
CA SER A 217 8.59 -32.55 -3.53
C SER A 217 7.26 -32.01 -2.99
N TYR A 218 7.26 -31.18 -1.94
CA TYR A 218 6.03 -30.60 -1.39
C TYR A 218 5.24 -29.81 -2.46
N SER A 219 3.93 -30.09 -2.54
CA SER A 219 2.98 -29.39 -3.40
C SER A 219 1.97 -28.59 -2.58
N SER A 220 1.23 -29.26 -1.68
CA SER A 220 0.18 -28.61 -0.88
C SER A 220 -0.16 -29.40 0.39
N GLY A 221 -0.94 -28.79 1.30
CA GLY A 221 -1.43 -29.43 2.52
C GLY A 221 -0.59 -29.07 3.74
N VAL A 222 -0.57 -29.91 4.77
CA VAL A 222 0.26 -29.68 5.98
C VAL A 222 1.38 -30.70 6.01
N TYR A 223 2.61 -30.24 5.75
CA TYR A 223 3.77 -31.10 5.69
C TYR A 223 4.07 -31.74 7.05
N ARG A 224 4.26 -33.06 7.00
CA ARG A 224 4.79 -33.92 8.06
C ARG A 224 5.77 -34.86 7.38
N LYS A 225 6.97 -35.02 7.94
CA LYS A 225 7.96 -35.91 7.33
C LYS A 225 7.40 -37.34 7.28
N VAL A 226 7.43 -37.96 6.09
CA VAL A 226 7.01 -39.36 5.92
C VAL A 226 8.17 -40.27 5.53
N SER A 227 9.15 -39.76 4.78
CA SER A 227 10.30 -40.52 4.32
C SER A 227 11.51 -39.61 4.09
N GLY A 228 12.57 -40.14 3.47
CA GLY A 228 13.78 -39.36 3.19
C GLY A 228 14.73 -39.19 4.36
N VAL A 229 15.95 -38.77 4.03
CA VAL A 229 17.04 -38.49 4.97
C VAL A 229 17.12 -36.99 5.24
N LEU A 230 17.80 -36.61 6.32
CA LEU A 230 18.14 -35.22 6.57
C LEU A 230 19.12 -34.73 5.50
N GLU A 231 18.81 -33.61 4.86
CA GLU A 231 19.61 -33.04 3.78
C GLU A 231 20.39 -31.80 4.22
N GLY A 232 19.87 -31.06 5.19
CA GLY A 232 20.49 -29.86 5.75
C GLY A 232 19.50 -29.00 6.52
N LEU A 233 19.92 -27.77 6.83
CA LEU A 233 19.13 -26.76 7.52
C LEU A 233 18.76 -25.62 6.57
N HIS A 234 17.54 -25.12 6.70
CA HIS A 234 17.01 -24.06 5.83
C HIS A 234 16.35 -22.96 6.66
N CYS A 235 16.48 -21.72 6.22
CA CYS A 235 15.87 -20.56 6.86
C CYS A 235 14.67 -20.09 6.05
N ILE A 236 13.52 -19.95 6.71
CA ILE A 236 12.23 -19.57 6.10
C ILE A 236 11.55 -18.50 6.93
N GLN A 237 10.65 -17.74 6.32
CA GLN A 237 9.82 -16.78 7.04
C GLN A 237 8.50 -17.46 7.45
N VAL A 238 8.23 -17.54 8.76
CA VAL A 238 6.92 -17.89 9.30
C VAL A 238 6.04 -16.64 9.28
N ILE A 239 5.01 -16.65 8.46
CA ILE A 239 4.09 -15.51 8.25
C ILE A 239 2.77 -15.66 9.02
N GLY A 240 2.61 -16.75 9.77
CA GLY A 240 1.35 -17.04 10.41
C GLY A 240 1.23 -18.47 10.92
N TYR A 241 0.04 -18.79 11.41
CA TYR A 241 -0.33 -20.09 11.94
C TYR A 241 -1.82 -20.35 11.80
N ASP A 242 -2.20 -21.63 11.84
CA ASP A 242 -3.59 -22.07 11.83
C ASP A 242 -3.75 -23.21 12.85
N ASP A 243 -4.41 -22.91 13.97
CA ASP A 243 -4.62 -23.86 15.06
C ASP A 243 -5.55 -25.00 14.66
N SER A 244 -6.51 -24.75 13.77
CA SER A 244 -7.40 -25.82 13.29
C SER A 244 -6.64 -26.85 12.44
N ALA A 245 -5.69 -26.37 11.63
CA ALA A 245 -4.82 -27.21 10.82
C ALA A 245 -3.54 -27.67 11.56
N GLN A 246 -3.31 -27.20 12.78
CA GLN A 246 -2.15 -27.51 13.62
C GLN A 246 -0.81 -27.22 12.92
N CYS A 247 -0.69 -26.05 12.27
CA CYS A 247 0.46 -25.74 11.43
C CYS A 247 0.97 -24.28 11.50
N TRP A 248 2.25 -24.12 11.17
CA TRP A 248 2.84 -22.85 10.74
C TRP A 248 2.61 -22.63 9.26
N ILE A 249 2.42 -21.36 8.87
CA ILE A 249 2.32 -20.91 7.47
C ILE A 249 3.64 -20.22 7.12
N CYS A 250 4.30 -20.68 6.07
CA CYS A 250 5.69 -20.30 5.77
C CYS A 250 5.85 -19.80 4.34
N LYS A 251 6.68 -18.76 4.17
CA LYS A 251 7.20 -18.26 2.88
C LYS A 251 8.60 -18.83 2.65
N ASN A 252 8.81 -19.45 1.49
CA ASN A 252 10.09 -20.01 1.07
C ASN A 252 10.85 -19.04 0.12
N SER A 253 12.05 -19.42 -0.29
CA SER A 253 12.96 -18.67 -1.18
C SER A 253 13.31 -19.43 -2.47
N TRP A 254 12.51 -20.43 -2.84
CA TRP A 254 12.75 -21.31 -3.99
C TRP A 254 11.94 -20.94 -5.23
N GLY A 255 11.39 -19.72 -5.29
CA GLY A 255 10.60 -19.21 -6.42
C GLY A 255 9.13 -19.60 -6.38
N ALA A 256 8.26 -18.66 -6.78
CA ALA A 256 6.81 -18.83 -6.72
C ALA A 256 6.27 -19.96 -7.64
N ASN A 257 6.89 -20.17 -8.80
CA ASN A 257 6.40 -21.16 -9.78
C ASN A 257 7.00 -22.56 -9.59
N ASN A 258 7.89 -22.72 -8.60
CA ASN A 258 8.84 -23.84 -8.58
C ASN A 258 8.64 -24.76 -7.39
N PHE A 259 7.83 -24.36 -6.40
CA PHE A 259 7.67 -25.09 -5.14
C PHE A 259 6.34 -24.77 -4.45
N GLY A 260 5.68 -25.80 -3.92
CA GLY A 260 4.55 -25.64 -3.01
C GLY A 260 3.36 -24.83 -3.56
N GLU A 261 2.70 -24.11 -2.65
CA GLU A 261 1.55 -23.26 -2.91
C GLU A 261 2.02 -21.86 -3.33
N ALA A 262 2.49 -21.72 -4.57
CA ALA A 262 3.09 -20.48 -5.10
C ALA A 262 4.33 -20.01 -4.31
N GLY A 263 5.19 -20.95 -3.91
CA GLY A 263 6.38 -20.72 -3.08
C GLY A 263 6.12 -20.68 -1.58
N PHE A 264 4.86 -20.81 -1.15
CA PHE A 264 4.49 -20.99 0.26
C PHE A 264 4.30 -22.46 0.60
N PHE A 265 4.35 -22.77 1.90
CA PHE A 265 4.03 -24.11 2.40
C PHE A 265 3.49 -24.02 3.83
N LYS A 266 2.86 -25.10 4.28
CA LYS A 266 2.48 -25.27 5.70
C LYS A 266 3.22 -26.46 6.27
N ILE A 267 3.66 -26.32 7.51
CA ILE A 267 4.35 -27.37 8.24
C ILE A 267 3.70 -27.56 9.60
N ALA A 268 3.43 -28.81 9.97
CA ALA A 268 2.79 -29.08 11.26
C ALA A 268 3.68 -28.65 12.43
N TYR A 269 3.06 -28.25 13.54
CA TYR A 269 3.77 -27.99 14.79
C TYR A 269 4.61 -29.21 15.22
N GLY A 270 5.79 -28.95 15.78
CA GLY A 270 6.73 -29.96 16.24
C GLY A 270 7.43 -30.75 15.14
N GLN A 271 7.26 -30.39 13.86
CA GLN A 271 7.98 -31.04 12.75
C GLN A 271 9.29 -30.33 12.42
N CYS A 272 10.25 -31.08 11.87
CA CYS A 272 11.51 -30.56 11.35
C CYS A 272 12.29 -29.65 12.31
N LYS A 273 12.14 -29.86 13.62
CA LYS A 273 12.71 -29.03 14.68
C LYS A 273 12.42 -27.53 14.56
N ILE A 274 11.42 -27.13 13.77
CA ILE A 274 11.10 -25.71 13.55
C ILE A 274 10.73 -25.00 14.87
N ASP A 275 10.26 -25.78 15.86
CA ASP A 275 9.89 -25.30 17.19
C ASP A 275 10.98 -25.44 18.23
N ASP A 276 12.01 -26.24 17.96
CA ASP A 276 13.16 -26.40 18.85
C ASP A 276 14.24 -25.34 18.56
N PHE A 277 14.32 -24.84 17.32
CA PHE A 277 15.12 -23.66 17.00
C PHE A 277 14.41 -22.38 17.45
N ALA A 278 15.16 -21.49 18.11
CA ALA A 278 14.65 -20.15 18.39
C ALA A 278 14.35 -19.42 17.08
N LYS A 279 13.17 -18.82 16.99
CA LYS A 279 12.76 -17.95 15.89
C LYS A 279 13.24 -16.53 16.17
N MET A 280 13.43 -15.73 15.12
CA MET A 280 13.90 -14.35 15.26
C MET A 280 12.97 -13.37 14.56
N GLY A 281 12.64 -12.27 15.24
CA GLY A 281 11.88 -11.14 14.68
C GLY A 281 12.70 -9.85 14.75
N CYS A 282 12.21 -8.81 14.08
CA CYS A 282 12.77 -7.47 14.20
C CYS A 282 11.65 -6.43 14.35
N THR A 283 11.98 -5.26 14.92
CA THR A 283 11.11 -4.08 14.93
C THR A 283 11.93 -2.79 14.84
N GLY A 284 11.24 -1.67 14.64
CA GLY A 284 11.84 -0.34 14.57
C GLY A 284 12.62 -0.18 13.26
N VAL A 285 11.96 -0.51 12.16
CA VAL A 285 12.44 -0.31 10.80
C VAL A 285 12.71 1.18 10.59
N LYS A 286 13.91 1.49 10.13
CA LYS A 286 14.35 2.84 9.77
C LYS A 286 14.51 2.88 8.26
N LEU A 287 13.54 3.51 7.62
CA LEU A 287 13.60 3.80 6.20
C LEU A 287 14.65 4.90 5.93
N PRO A 288 15.36 4.84 4.79
CA PRO A 288 16.21 5.95 4.38
C PRO A 288 15.38 7.23 4.26
N GLN A 289 15.93 8.37 4.69
CA GLN A 289 15.32 9.67 4.44
C GLN A 289 15.36 9.98 2.94
N LYS A 290 14.34 9.53 2.20
CA LYS A 290 14.07 10.00 0.84
C LYS A 290 13.02 11.12 0.90
N LYS A 291 13.32 12.26 0.27
CA LYS A 291 12.30 13.21 -0.20
C LYS A 291 11.50 12.49 -1.29
N GLY A 292 10.18 12.38 -1.15
CA GLY A 292 9.33 11.69 -2.12
C GLY A 292 8.12 10.99 -1.49
N TRP A 293 7.28 10.40 -2.35
CA TRP A 293 6.09 9.65 -1.96
C TRP A 293 6.43 8.50 -1.00
N LYS A 294 5.60 8.32 0.03
CA LYS A 294 5.76 7.26 1.04
C LYS A 294 5.06 5.94 0.66
N GLY A 295 4.59 5.82 -0.58
CA GLY A 295 3.75 4.70 -1.01
C GLY A 295 2.30 4.85 -0.57
N TYR A 296 1.47 3.87 -0.90
CA TYR A 296 0.07 3.83 -0.48
C TYR A 296 -0.04 3.30 0.95
N GLU A 297 -0.62 4.11 1.83
CA GLU A 297 -1.08 3.68 3.15
C GLU A 297 -2.58 3.39 3.08
N SER A 298 -2.99 2.19 3.51
CA SER A 298 -4.43 1.90 3.67
C SER A 298 -4.97 2.62 4.89
N LEU A 299 -5.87 3.58 4.69
CA LEU A 299 -6.58 4.24 5.78
C LEU A 299 -7.77 3.39 6.30
N GLY A 300 -7.84 2.11 5.92
CA GLY A 300 -8.97 1.24 6.25
C GLY A 300 -10.33 1.81 5.82
N GLY A 301 -11.40 1.25 6.39
CA GLY A 301 -12.77 1.63 6.02
C GLY A 301 -13.21 1.06 4.66
N LYS A 302 -14.51 1.12 4.39
CA LYS A 302 -15.12 0.75 3.11
C LYS A 302 -15.97 1.93 2.64
N ILE A 303 -15.56 2.55 1.55
CA ILE A 303 -16.19 3.76 1.00
C ILE A 303 -16.89 3.47 -0.33
N THR A 304 -17.92 4.26 -0.64
CA THR A 304 -18.77 4.12 -1.84
C THR A 304 -18.86 5.42 -2.65
N SER A 305 -17.97 6.38 -2.38
CA SER A 305 -17.81 7.63 -3.13
C SER A 305 -16.34 7.96 -3.30
N LYS A 306 -16.03 8.93 -4.16
CA LYS A 306 -14.72 9.62 -4.13
C LYS A 306 -14.54 10.27 -2.74
N PRO A 307 -13.38 10.12 -2.08
CA PRO A 307 -13.08 10.87 -0.87
C PRO A 307 -12.69 12.31 -1.21
N ASN A 308 -13.04 13.25 -0.34
CA ASN A 308 -12.57 14.64 -0.40
C ASN A 308 -11.79 14.99 0.86
N ALA A 309 -10.79 15.86 0.75
CA ALA A 309 -9.92 16.22 1.85
C ALA A 309 -9.66 17.73 1.93
N VAL A 310 -9.49 18.24 3.14
CA VAL A 310 -9.10 19.63 3.40
C VAL A 310 -8.10 19.71 4.55
N SER A 311 -7.41 20.83 4.64
CA SER A 311 -6.58 21.19 5.78
C SER A 311 -6.99 22.57 6.29
N TRP A 312 -7.16 22.71 7.59
CA TRP A 312 -7.38 24.00 8.26
C TRP A 312 -6.14 24.49 9.02
N GLY A 313 -5.05 23.75 8.98
CA GLY A 313 -3.83 24.05 9.73
C GLY A 313 -2.65 23.17 9.34
N ALA A 314 -1.44 23.63 9.67
CA ALA A 314 -0.22 22.87 9.42
C ALA A 314 -0.30 21.49 10.07
N ASN A 315 0.12 20.45 9.33
CA ASN A 315 0.15 19.08 9.80
C ASN A 315 -1.23 18.53 10.24
N ARG A 316 -2.31 19.01 9.60
CA ARG A 316 -3.68 18.53 9.77
C ARG A 316 -4.29 18.20 8.41
N ILE A 317 -4.93 17.05 8.30
CA ILE A 317 -5.71 16.64 7.12
C ILE A 317 -7.02 16.04 7.63
N ASP A 318 -8.14 16.46 7.06
CA ASP A 318 -9.46 15.93 7.33
C ASP A 318 -10.02 15.36 6.03
N VAL A 319 -10.48 14.10 6.06
CA VAL A 319 -10.99 13.35 4.91
C VAL A 319 -12.43 12.95 5.16
N VAL A 320 -13.29 13.16 4.17
CA VAL A 320 -14.68 12.71 4.18
C VAL A 320 -14.99 11.83 2.98
N ALA A 321 -15.83 10.83 3.20
CA ALA A 321 -16.32 9.95 2.15
C ALA A 321 -17.69 9.37 2.54
N ARG A 322 -18.42 8.84 1.55
CA ARG A 322 -19.63 8.08 1.82
C ARG A 322 -19.28 6.63 2.20
N GLY A 323 -19.89 6.12 3.26
CA GLY A 323 -19.76 4.73 3.70
C GLY A 323 -20.68 3.76 2.95
N LEU A 324 -20.65 2.48 3.33
CA LEU A 324 -21.60 1.46 2.82
C LEU A 324 -23.03 1.67 3.32
N ASP A 325 -23.19 2.39 4.42
CA ASP A 325 -24.45 2.80 5.04
C ASP A 325 -25.05 4.05 4.40
N SER A 326 -24.43 4.58 3.34
CA SER A 326 -24.77 5.88 2.72
C SER A 326 -24.61 7.09 3.64
N ALA A 327 -23.98 6.94 4.80
CA ALA A 327 -23.65 8.05 5.69
C ALA A 327 -22.34 8.72 5.28
N VAL A 328 -22.14 9.96 5.75
CA VAL A 328 -20.83 10.61 5.68
C VAL A 328 -19.95 10.05 6.78
N HIS A 329 -18.78 9.56 6.41
CA HIS A 329 -17.73 9.16 7.34
C HIS A 329 -16.58 10.14 7.26
N HIS A 330 -15.98 10.44 8.40
CA HIS A 330 -14.88 11.36 8.56
C HIS A 330 -13.68 10.67 9.21
N ARG A 331 -12.47 11.00 8.75
CA ARG A 331 -11.20 10.53 9.30
C ARG A 331 -10.15 11.61 9.16
N TRP A 332 -9.26 11.73 10.13
CA TRP A 332 -8.29 12.82 10.13
C TRP A 332 -6.92 12.44 10.65
N TRP A 333 -5.91 13.19 10.19
CA TRP A 333 -4.54 13.18 10.67
C TRP A 333 -4.37 14.26 11.74
N ASN A 334 -3.88 13.90 12.93
CA ASN A 334 -3.71 14.84 14.03
C ASN A 334 -2.30 15.44 14.15
N GLY A 335 -1.43 15.20 13.17
CA GLY A 335 -0.03 15.58 13.22
C GLY A 335 0.93 14.45 13.56
N SER A 336 0.41 13.33 14.07
CA SER A 336 1.20 12.17 14.50
C SER A 336 0.62 10.82 14.07
N ALA A 337 -0.70 10.72 13.93
CA ALA A 337 -1.39 9.51 13.51
C ALA A 337 -2.72 9.84 12.83
N TRP A 338 -3.18 8.91 11.97
CA TRP A 338 -4.54 8.89 11.47
C TRP A 338 -5.49 8.33 12.53
N LEU A 339 -6.45 9.14 12.99
CA LEU A 339 -7.50 8.66 13.91
C LEU A 339 -8.53 7.80 13.17
N GLY A 340 -9.36 7.05 13.92
CA GLY A 340 -10.32 6.13 13.33
C GLY A 340 -11.40 6.82 12.48
N TRP A 341 -12.02 6.07 11.58
CA TRP A 341 -13.22 6.55 10.89
C TRP A 341 -14.36 6.74 11.89
N GLU A 342 -14.99 7.91 11.87
CA GLU A 342 -16.22 8.21 12.59
C GLU A 342 -17.38 8.41 11.62
N SER A 343 -18.55 7.83 11.92
CA SER A 343 -19.77 8.13 11.17
C SER A 343 -20.34 9.46 11.66
N LEU A 344 -20.58 10.37 10.72
CA LEU A 344 -21.24 11.64 10.96
C LEU A 344 -22.75 11.57 10.66
N GLY A 345 -23.26 10.39 10.30
CA GLY A 345 -24.65 10.15 9.91
C GLY A 345 -24.99 10.74 8.53
N GLY A 346 -26.28 10.98 8.30
CA GLY A 346 -26.82 11.42 7.02
C GLY A 346 -27.14 10.26 6.06
N LEU A 347 -27.87 10.56 4.99
CA LEU A 347 -28.18 9.64 3.89
C LEU A 347 -27.94 10.37 2.56
N ILE A 348 -26.82 10.07 1.91
CA ILE A 348 -26.31 10.85 0.79
C ILE A 348 -26.13 10.00 -0.47
N HIS A 349 -26.43 10.55 -1.65
CA HIS A 349 -26.41 9.79 -2.90
C HIS A 349 -25.15 10.01 -3.77
N GLY A 350 -24.29 10.98 -3.43
CA GLY A 350 -23.01 11.27 -4.10
C GLY A 350 -21.81 11.38 -3.14
N ALA A 351 -20.71 11.97 -3.59
CA ALA A 351 -19.57 12.30 -2.72
C ALA A 351 -19.84 13.60 -1.92
N PRO A 352 -19.49 13.66 -0.62
CA PRO A 352 -19.56 14.89 0.16
C PRO A 352 -18.40 15.83 -0.18
N ALA A 353 -18.63 17.14 -0.20
CA ALA A 353 -17.58 18.17 -0.23
C ALA A 353 -17.21 18.59 1.19
N ILE A 354 -15.97 19.05 1.38
CA ILE A 354 -15.49 19.61 2.64
C ILE A 354 -14.65 20.87 2.37
N SER A 355 -14.85 21.90 3.16
CA SER A 355 -14.10 23.16 3.10
C SER A 355 -13.73 23.65 4.49
N SER A 356 -12.80 24.61 4.54
CA SER A 356 -12.45 25.32 5.76
C SER A 356 -12.12 26.77 5.43
N TRP A 357 -12.66 27.70 6.22
CA TRP A 357 -12.38 29.14 6.13
C TRP A 357 -11.59 29.67 7.33
N ALA A 358 -11.34 28.84 8.35
CA ALA A 358 -10.58 29.19 9.54
C ALA A 358 -9.97 27.97 10.24
N SER A 359 -8.95 28.23 11.05
CA SER A 359 -8.37 27.22 11.93
C SER A 359 -9.43 26.68 12.90
N GLY A 360 -9.49 25.36 13.05
CA GLY A 360 -10.46 24.67 13.90
C GLY A 360 -11.89 24.64 13.34
N ARG A 361 -12.08 25.04 12.08
CA ARG A 361 -13.36 25.03 11.37
C ARG A 361 -13.32 24.06 10.18
N LEU A 362 -14.35 23.22 10.08
CA LEU A 362 -14.65 22.40 8.91
C LEU A 362 -16.13 22.56 8.58
N ASP A 363 -16.44 22.56 7.28
CA ASP A 363 -17.80 22.63 6.77
C ASP A 363 -17.98 21.54 5.71
N ILE A 364 -18.90 20.60 5.95
CA ILE A 364 -19.20 19.47 5.09
C ILE A 364 -20.54 19.73 4.40
N PHE A 365 -20.56 19.54 3.09
CA PHE A 365 -21.74 19.67 2.25
C PHE A 365 -22.01 18.36 1.54
N ALA A 366 -23.24 17.87 1.61
CA ALA A 366 -23.61 16.64 0.95
C ALA A 366 -25.02 16.71 0.39
N VAL A 367 -25.21 16.18 -0.83
CA VAL A 367 -26.55 16.08 -1.40
C VAL A 367 -27.23 14.83 -0.88
N GLY A 368 -28.36 15.04 -0.19
CA GLY A 368 -29.17 13.99 0.41
C GLY A 368 -29.89 13.15 -0.64
N THR A 369 -30.50 12.05 -0.21
CA THR A 369 -31.42 11.26 -1.06
C THR A 369 -32.71 12.00 -1.41
N ASP A 370 -32.97 13.12 -0.74
CA ASP A 370 -34.06 14.08 -1.00
C ASP A 370 -33.68 15.16 -2.03
N TYR A 371 -32.49 15.04 -2.65
CA TYR A 371 -31.93 15.99 -3.60
C TYR A 371 -31.65 17.39 -3.02
N GLN A 372 -31.73 17.57 -1.70
CA GLN A 372 -31.37 18.82 -1.05
C GLN A 372 -29.90 18.81 -0.64
N LEU A 373 -29.30 20.00 -0.53
CA LEU A 373 -28.00 20.16 0.10
C LEU A 373 -28.18 20.11 1.63
N HIS A 374 -27.39 19.27 2.28
CA HIS A 374 -27.28 19.21 3.74
C HIS A 374 -25.89 19.67 4.16
N HIS A 375 -25.83 20.39 5.28
CA HIS A 375 -24.63 20.96 5.84
C HIS A 375 -24.39 20.47 7.27
N LYS A 376 -23.13 20.22 7.60
CA LYS A 376 -22.66 19.89 8.95
C LYS A 376 -21.28 20.49 9.15
N TRP A 377 -21.03 21.08 10.30
CA TRP A 377 -19.76 21.74 10.58
C TRP A 377 -19.11 21.27 11.87
N TYR A 378 -17.81 21.47 11.97
CA TYR A 378 -17.01 21.27 13.18
C TYR A 378 -16.52 22.60 13.71
N GLN A 379 -16.72 22.85 15.01
CA GLN A 379 -16.09 23.95 15.75
C GLN A 379 -16.02 23.60 17.24
N GLY A 380 -14.95 22.88 17.63
CA GLY A 380 -14.84 22.30 18.98
C GLY A 380 -15.80 21.12 19.23
N GLY A 381 -16.50 20.68 18.19
CA GLY A 381 -17.50 19.62 18.18
C GLY A 381 -18.31 19.67 16.89
N TRP A 382 -18.88 18.54 16.49
CA TRP A 382 -19.74 18.44 15.31
C TRP A 382 -21.15 18.97 15.59
N SER A 383 -21.69 19.77 14.68
CA SER A 383 -23.10 20.21 14.70
C SER A 383 -24.06 19.06 14.39
N ASN A 384 -25.37 19.31 14.49
CA ASN A 384 -26.36 18.48 13.78
C ASN A 384 -26.33 18.78 12.28
N TRP A 385 -26.88 17.86 11.47
CA TRP A 385 -27.15 18.15 10.06
C TRP A 385 -28.25 19.19 9.94
N GLU A 386 -28.06 20.16 9.06
CA GLU A 386 -29.08 21.12 8.66
C GLU A 386 -29.34 21.04 7.14
N ALA A 387 -30.61 21.14 6.76
CA ALA A 387 -30.99 21.20 5.35
C ALA A 387 -30.88 22.64 4.85
N LEU A 388 -30.13 22.83 3.76
CA LEU A 388 -29.97 24.12 3.07
C LEU A 388 -30.82 24.20 1.80
N GLY A 389 -31.73 23.25 1.58
CA GLY A 389 -32.66 23.23 0.45
C GLY A 389 -32.00 22.92 -0.90
N GLY A 390 -32.63 23.41 -1.98
CA GLY A 390 -32.22 23.14 -3.36
C GLY A 390 -32.84 21.86 -3.95
N GLN A 391 -32.56 21.60 -5.23
CA GLN A 391 -32.90 20.37 -5.96
C GLN A 391 -31.74 20.03 -6.89
N LEU A 392 -30.82 19.18 -6.41
CA LEU A 392 -29.48 19.01 -6.96
C LEU A 392 -29.26 17.61 -7.53
N SER A 393 -28.53 17.52 -8.64
CA SER A 393 -28.29 16.29 -9.43
C SER A 393 -26.81 15.95 -9.63
N SER A 394 -25.91 16.62 -8.90
CA SER A 394 -24.47 16.33 -8.88
C SER A 394 -23.91 16.42 -7.47
N GLU A 395 -22.67 15.96 -7.29
CA GLU A 395 -21.88 16.32 -6.12
C GLU A 395 -21.71 17.85 -6.02
N PRO A 396 -21.65 18.40 -4.79
CA PRO A 396 -21.36 19.80 -4.58
C PRO A 396 -19.87 20.09 -4.70
N ALA A 397 -19.51 21.30 -5.10
CA ALA A 397 -18.17 21.85 -5.00
C ALA A 397 -18.20 23.04 -4.04
N ALA A 398 -17.33 23.04 -3.03
CA ALA A 398 -17.30 24.06 -1.97
C ALA A 398 -15.91 24.70 -1.90
N VAL A 399 -15.86 26.03 -1.83
CA VAL A 399 -14.61 26.80 -1.77
C VAL A 399 -14.73 27.94 -0.78
N SER A 400 -13.63 28.26 -0.11
CA SER A 400 -13.48 29.48 0.68
C SER A 400 -12.40 30.36 0.06
N TRP A 401 -12.67 31.65 -0.03
CA TRP A 401 -11.71 32.67 -0.46
C TRP A 401 -11.32 33.63 0.67
N GLY A 402 -11.81 33.40 1.88
CA GLY A 402 -11.52 34.22 3.04
C GLY A 402 -12.23 33.77 4.31
N PRO A 403 -11.85 34.33 5.46
CA PRO A 403 -12.50 34.04 6.73
C PRO A 403 -14.01 34.31 6.66
N ASN A 404 -14.77 33.42 7.29
CA ASN A 404 -16.23 33.50 7.37
C ASN A 404 -16.93 33.52 6.00
N ARG A 405 -16.29 32.96 4.96
CA ARG A 405 -16.86 32.88 3.61
C ARG A 405 -16.74 31.47 3.05
N ILE A 406 -17.86 30.91 2.60
CA ILE A 406 -17.92 29.68 1.79
C ILE A 406 -18.92 29.89 0.66
N ASP A 407 -18.55 29.44 -0.53
CA ASP A 407 -19.40 29.37 -1.71
C ASP A 407 -19.56 27.91 -2.15
N ILE A 408 -20.79 27.51 -2.44
CA ILE A 408 -21.17 26.15 -2.81
C ILE A 408 -21.84 26.18 -4.18
N PHE A 409 -21.38 25.29 -5.04
CA PHE A 409 -21.89 25.11 -6.40
C PHE A 409 -22.34 23.69 -6.61
N ALA A 410 -23.48 23.50 -7.24
CA ALA A 410 -23.95 22.18 -7.65
C ALA A 410 -24.81 22.30 -8.90
N ARG A 411 -24.89 21.21 -9.67
CA ARG A 411 -25.82 21.13 -10.78
C ARG A 411 -27.23 20.84 -10.25
N GLY A 412 -28.22 21.59 -10.71
CA GLY A 412 -29.63 21.36 -10.39
C GLY A 412 -30.22 20.17 -11.14
N THR A 413 -31.42 19.74 -10.78
CA THR A 413 -32.18 18.73 -11.55
C THR A 413 -32.60 19.23 -12.94
N ASP A 414 -32.62 20.55 -13.13
CA ASP A 414 -32.80 21.25 -14.41
C ASP A 414 -31.50 21.32 -15.25
N SER A 415 -30.42 20.71 -14.78
CA SER A 415 -29.07 20.77 -15.36
C SER A 415 -28.38 22.13 -15.31
N ALA A 416 -28.98 23.16 -14.70
CA ALA A 416 -28.34 24.46 -14.53
C ALA A 416 -27.30 24.44 -13.38
N LEU A 417 -26.38 25.40 -13.39
CA LEU A 417 -25.52 25.65 -12.23
C LEU A 417 -26.30 26.44 -11.17
N TRP A 418 -26.30 25.95 -9.94
CA TRP A 418 -26.89 26.61 -8.79
C TRP A 418 -25.81 26.98 -7.77
N HIS A 419 -25.97 28.13 -7.14
CA HIS A 419 -25.04 28.70 -6.17
C HIS A 419 -25.73 29.06 -4.86
N LEU A 420 -25.04 28.77 -3.76
CA LEU A 420 -25.42 29.11 -2.38
C LEU A 420 -24.16 29.55 -1.63
N TRP A 421 -24.25 30.55 -0.77
CA TRP A 421 -23.09 31.03 -0.02
C TRP A 421 -23.39 31.43 1.42
N TRP A 422 -22.31 31.50 2.20
CA TRP A 422 -22.27 31.97 3.58
C TRP A 422 -21.34 33.16 3.72
N ASP A 423 -21.76 34.22 4.42
CA ASP A 423 -20.92 35.36 4.82
C ASP A 423 -21.17 35.82 6.27
N GLY A 424 -21.64 34.91 7.12
CA GLY A 424 -22.18 35.18 8.45
C GLY A 424 -23.64 34.76 8.59
N SER A 425 -24.31 34.56 7.46
CA SER A 425 -25.60 33.88 7.33
C SER A 425 -25.67 33.15 5.99
N TRP A 426 -26.50 32.10 5.92
CA TRP A 426 -26.83 31.45 4.64
C TRP A 426 -27.72 32.35 3.79
N HIS A 427 -27.39 32.48 2.51
CA HIS A 427 -28.23 33.18 1.53
C HIS A 427 -29.19 32.23 0.82
N GLY A 428 -30.01 32.73 -0.11
CA GLY A 428 -30.87 31.90 -0.93
C GLY A 428 -30.13 31.29 -2.12
N TRP A 429 -30.64 30.16 -2.63
CA TRP A 429 -30.15 29.58 -3.88
C TRP A 429 -30.38 30.52 -5.06
N GLU A 430 -29.34 30.77 -5.85
CA GLU A 430 -29.43 31.47 -7.12
C GLU A 430 -29.04 30.57 -8.29
N SER A 431 -29.77 30.67 -9.40
CA SER A 431 -29.41 29.98 -10.64
C SER A 431 -28.42 30.84 -11.41
N LEU A 432 -27.29 30.24 -11.78
CA LEU A 432 -26.27 30.83 -12.66
C LEU A 432 -26.45 30.37 -14.12
N GLY A 433 -27.54 29.67 -14.41
CA GLY A 433 -27.89 29.18 -15.74
C GLY A 433 -26.93 28.11 -16.28
N GLY A 434 -26.88 27.98 -17.61
CA GLY A 434 -26.11 26.94 -18.30
C GLY A 434 -26.82 25.58 -18.34
N VAL A 435 -26.23 24.62 -19.05
CA VAL A 435 -26.70 23.22 -19.09
C VAL A 435 -25.49 22.32 -18.94
N LEU A 436 -25.27 21.81 -17.73
CA LEU A 436 -24.07 21.10 -17.33
C LEU A 436 -24.22 19.58 -17.45
N THR A 437 -23.19 18.91 -17.96
CA THR A 437 -23.11 17.44 -18.07
C THR A 437 -22.07 16.82 -17.15
N SER A 438 -21.48 17.61 -16.24
CA SER A 438 -20.60 17.17 -15.16
C SER A 438 -20.98 17.89 -13.85
N ALA A 439 -20.45 17.42 -12.72
CA ALA A 439 -20.36 18.24 -11.52
C ALA A 439 -19.49 19.50 -11.81
N PRO A 440 -19.76 20.64 -11.16
CA PRO A 440 -18.90 21.81 -11.27
C PRO A 440 -17.60 21.60 -10.50
N THR A 441 -16.54 22.27 -10.96
CA THR A 441 -15.28 22.48 -10.23
C THR A 441 -15.13 23.97 -9.99
N VAL A 442 -14.61 24.37 -8.83
CA VAL A 442 -14.40 25.78 -8.49
C VAL A 442 -13.05 26.00 -7.83
N CYS A 443 -12.41 27.13 -8.11
CA CYS A 443 -11.25 27.61 -7.37
C CYS A 443 -11.33 29.13 -7.13
N SER A 444 -10.47 29.63 -6.26
CA SER A 444 -10.29 31.06 -6.01
C SER A 444 -8.81 31.38 -5.89
N TRP A 445 -8.41 32.54 -6.41
CA TRP A 445 -7.04 33.06 -6.28
C TRP A 445 -6.95 34.34 -5.44
N ALA A 446 -8.08 34.93 -5.06
CA ALA A 446 -8.15 36.08 -4.18
C ALA A 446 -9.57 36.27 -3.62
N SER A 447 -9.63 37.09 -2.59
CA SER A 447 -10.89 37.59 -2.05
C SER A 447 -11.73 38.29 -3.13
N GLY A 448 -13.02 37.97 -3.20
CA GLY A 448 -13.96 38.51 -4.18
C GLY A 448 -13.88 37.87 -5.56
N ARG A 449 -13.17 36.74 -5.67
CA ARG A 449 -12.97 36.03 -6.94
C ARG A 449 -13.27 34.56 -6.84
N LEU A 450 -14.08 34.06 -7.77
CA LEU A 450 -14.38 32.64 -7.95
C LEU A 450 -14.32 32.30 -9.44
N ASP A 451 -13.82 31.13 -9.78
CA ASP A 451 -13.73 30.63 -11.16
C ASP A 451 -14.28 29.21 -11.21
N ILE A 452 -15.38 29.05 -11.95
CA ILE A 452 -16.15 27.80 -12.04
C ILE A 452 -15.95 27.21 -13.44
N PHE A 453 -15.68 25.91 -13.47
CA PHE A 453 -15.50 25.12 -14.68
C PHE A 453 -16.43 23.92 -14.69
N ALA A 454 -17.04 23.64 -15.84
CA ALA A 454 -17.90 22.48 -16.02
C ALA A 454 -17.92 22.04 -17.49
N ARG A 455 -18.40 20.82 -17.73
CA ARG A 455 -18.63 20.31 -19.08
C ARG A 455 -20.04 20.68 -19.55
N GLY A 456 -20.16 21.22 -20.77
CA GLY A 456 -21.45 21.51 -21.41
C GLY A 456 -22.07 20.30 -22.13
N THR A 457 -23.24 20.48 -22.75
CA THR A 457 -23.89 19.45 -23.59
C THR A 457 -23.12 19.12 -24.87
N ASP A 458 -22.28 20.06 -25.31
CA ASP A 458 -21.37 19.95 -26.45
C ASP A 458 -20.04 19.26 -26.09
N ASN A 459 -19.89 18.79 -24.84
CA ASN A 459 -18.66 18.24 -24.26
C ASN A 459 -17.49 19.25 -24.18
N LYS A 460 -17.74 20.54 -24.41
CA LYS A 460 -16.74 21.60 -24.29
C LYS A 460 -16.53 21.97 -22.83
N LEU A 461 -15.38 22.57 -22.54
CA LEU A 461 -15.11 23.24 -21.27
C LEU A 461 -15.85 24.57 -21.26
N TRP A 462 -16.65 24.80 -20.22
CA TRP A 462 -17.35 26.05 -20.00
C TRP A 462 -16.84 26.69 -18.71
N HIS A 463 -16.69 28.01 -18.73
CA HIS A 463 -16.16 28.82 -17.66
C HIS A 463 -17.13 29.94 -17.29
N ARG A 464 -17.26 30.22 -15.99
CA ARG A 464 -17.98 31.38 -15.45
C ARG A 464 -17.24 31.84 -14.20
N TRP A 465 -17.17 33.15 -13.98
CA TRP A 465 -16.45 33.69 -12.83
C TRP A 465 -17.26 34.76 -12.10
N PHE A 466 -16.90 34.97 -10.84
CA PHE A 466 -17.36 36.08 -10.02
C PHE A 466 -16.24 37.10 -9.86
N ASP A 467 -16.52 38.37 -10.14
CA ASP A 467 -15.66 39.50 -9.82
C ASP A 467 -16.55 40.71 -9.52
N ASN A 468 -16.97 40.83 -8.27
CA ASN A 468 -18.00 41.80 -7.83
C ASN A 468 -19.33 41.69 -8.61
N GLY A 469 -19.57 40.54 -9.22
CA GLY A 469 -20.68 40.27 -10.12
C GLY A 469 -20.38 39.04 -10.98
N TRP A 470 -21.42 38.33 -11.40
CA TRP A 470 -21.28 37.14 -12.23
C TRP A 470 -21.05 37.51 -13.70
N SER A 471 -20.04 36.88 -14.32
CA SER A 471 -19.81 36.96 -15.76
C SER A 471 -20.91 36.24 -16.56
N ASN A 472 -20.89 36.37 -17.89
CA ASN A 472 -21.58 35.42 -18.75
C ASN A 472 -20.82 34.08 -18.79
N TRP A 473 -21.49 33.02 -19.25
CA TRP A 473 -20.83 31.75 -19.57
C TRP A 473 -19.91 31.93 -20.79
N GLU A 474 -18.68 31.47 -20.65
CA GLU A 474 -17.63 31.51 -21.67
C GLU A 474 -17.33 30.07 -22.15
N ASN A 475 -17.41 29.84 -23.47
CA ASN A 475 -16.99 28.58 -24.07
C ASN A 475 -15.47 28.59 -24.24
N MET A 476 -14.79 27.72 -23.51
CA MET A 476 -13.33 27.61 -23.49
C MET A 476 -12.80 26.61 -24.54
N GLY A 477 -13.68 26.01 -25.36
CA GLY A 477 -13.32 24.96 -26.31
C GLY A 477 -12.97 23.64 -25.62
N GLY A 478 -12.03 22.90 -26.20
CA GLY A 478 -11.62 21.56 -25.74
C GLY A 478 -12.70 20.49 -25.88
N GLU A 479 -12.43 19.23 -25.58
CA GLU A 479 -13.45 18.17 -25.55
C GLU A 479 -13.17 17.19 -24.42
N LEU A 480 -14.06 17.11 -23.43
CA LEU A 480 -13.83 16.42 -22.17
C LEU A 480 -14.68 15.16 -22.05
N PHE A 481 -14.11 14.05 -21.58
CA PHE A 481 -14.90 12.84 -21.27
C PHE A 481 -15.29 12.70 -19.79
N ASP A 482 -14.65 13.43 -18.88
CA ASP A 482 -14.96 13.48 -17.44
C ASP A 482 -14.73 14.92 -16.90
N SER A 483 -14.89 15.12 -15.60
CA SER A 483 -14.89 16.42 -14.93
C SER A 483 -13.51 17.09 -14.95
N PRO A 484 -13.43 18.42 -15.13
CA PRO A 484 -12.19 19.17 -15.04
C PRO A 484 -11.72 19.34 -13.58
N GLY A 485 -10.42 19.54 -13.39
CA GLY A 485 -9.82 19.99 -12.12
C GLY A 485 -9.26 21.39 -12.29
N ALA A 486 -9.51 22.29 -11.34
CA ALA A 486 -8.99 23.66 -11.36
C ALA A 486 -8.32 24.01 -10.03
N VAL A 487 -7.24 24.76 -10.10
CA VAL A 487 -6.46 25.16 -8.93
C VAL A 487 -5.83 26.53 -9.16
N SER A 488 -5.61 27.25 -8.07
CA SER A 488 -4.74 28.43 -8.05
C SER A 488 -3.57 28.18 -7.11
N TRP A 489 -2.38 28.61 -7.53
CA TRP A 489 -1.18 28.66 -6.69
C TRP A 489 -0.77 30.09 -6.34
N GLY A 490 -1.48 31.11 -6.85
CA GLY A 490 -1.10 32.50 -6.67
C GLY A 490 -2.13 33.48 -7.22
N LYS A 491 -2.01 34.74 -6.79
CA LYS A 491 -2.88 35.83 -7.26
C LYS A 491 -2.83 35.94 -8.79
N ASN A 492 -3.98 36.18 -9.41
CA ASN A 492 -4.13 36.29 -10.87
C ASN A 492 -3.72 35.02 -11.65
N ARG A 493 -3.71 33.85 -10.99
CA ARG A 493 -3.34 32.60 -11.63
C ARG A 493 -4.35 31.50 -11.35
N ILE A 494 -4.83 30.90 -12.42
CA ILE A 494 -5.68 29.72 -12.41
C ILE A 494 -5.12 28.75 -13.44
N ASP A 495 -5.10 27.47 -13.10
CA ASP A 495 -4.78 26.39 -14.01
C ASP A 495 -5.96 25.41 -14.02
N VAL A 496 -6.48 25.11 -15.20
CA VAL A 496 -7.55 24.14 -15.41
C VAL A 496 -7.02 22.98 -16.26
N PHE A 497 -7.19 21.78 -15.73
CA PHE A 497 -6.78 20.53 -16.35
C PHE A 497 -8.01 19.70 -16.63
N TYR A 498 -8.01 19.02 -17.77
CA TYR A 498 -9.13 18.16 -18.13
C TYR A 498 -8.74 16.95 -18.94
N PRO A 499 -9.50 15.85 -18.81
CA PRO A 499 -9.27 14.65 -19.57
C PRO A 499 -9.89 14.80 -20.97
N GLY A 500 -9.04 15.05 -21.96
CA GLY A 500 -9.45 15.21 -23.35
C GLY A 500 -10.02 13.91 -23.93
N ARG A 501 -10.93 13.97 -24.92
CA ARG A 501 -11.50 12.79 -25.59
C ARG A 501 -10.48 11.86 -26.26
N SER A 502 -9.26 12.35 -26.50
CA SER A 502 -8.11 11.55 -26.92
C SER A 502 -7.45 10.76 -25.78
N TYR A 503 -8.02 10.80 -24.57
CA TYR A 503 -7.46 10.26 -23.33
C TYR A 503 -6.16 10.93 -22.89
N ARG A 504 -5.88 12.14 -23.36
CA ARG A 504 -4.70 12.93 -22.99
C ARG A 504 -5.08 14.01 -21.98
N MET A 505 -4.15 14.39 -21.11
CA MET A 505 -4.34 15.49 -20.18
C MET A 505 -4.20 16.80 -20.94
N MET A 506 -5.28 17.58 -20.96
CA MET A 506 -5.30 18.90 -21.56
C MET A 506 -5.23 19.96 -20.47
N HIS A 507 -4.73 21.14 -20.81
CA HIS A 507 -4.45 22.21 -19.86
C HIS A 507 -4.66 23.59 -20.47
N ARG A 508 -5.22 24.50 -19.66
CA ARG A 508 -5.28 25.93 -19.92
C ARG A 508 -5.00 26.70 -18.64
N TRP A 509 -4.47 27.90 -18.77
CA TRP A 509 -4.22 28.76 -17.61
C TRP A 509 -4.57 30.22 -17.85
N TRP A 510 -4.94 30.91 -16.77
CA TRP A 510 -5.10 32.35 -16.72
C TRP A 510 -3.82 32.99 -16.17
N ASN A 511 -3.30 34.03 -16.83
CA ASN A 511 -2.06 34.69 -16.43
C ASN A 511 -2.25 36.10 -15.81
N GLY A 512 -3.50 36.48 -15.52
CA GLY A 512 -3.86 37.82 -15.04
C GLY A 512 -4.44 38.74 -16.10
N SER A 513 -4.21 38.43 -17.38
CA SER A 513 -4.67 39.26 -18.51
C SER A 513 -5.44 38.46 -19.56
N SER A 514 -5.05 37.21 -19.79
CA SER A 514 -5.69 36.35 -20.79
C SER A 514 -5.57 34.87 -20.43
N TRP A 515 -6.48 34.07 -20.98
CA TRP A 515 -6.34 32.63 -21.03
C TRP A 515 -5.30 32.21 -22.06
N SER A 516 -4.58 31.13 -21.77
CA SER A 516 -3.71 30.46 -22.72
C SER A 516 -4.51 29.75 -23.83
N GLY A 517 -3.80 29.35 -24.89
CA GLY A 517 -4.27 28.29 -25.77
C GLY A 517 -4.41 26.96 -25.02
N GLU A 518 -5.09 25.99 -25.64
CA GLU A 518 -5.11 24.61 -25.15
C GLU A 518 -3.73 23.98 -25.31
N GLU A 519 -3.24 23.37 -24.23
CA GLU A 519 -1.98 22.64 -24.19
C GLU A 519 -2.24 21.15 -23.94
N ASP A 520 -1.67 20.28 -24.77
CA ASP A 520 -1.71 18.83 -24.58
C ASP A 520 -0.48 18.35 -23.81
N LEU A 521 -0.70 17.93 -22.58
CA LEU A 521 0.34 17.49 -21.64
C LEU A 521 0.66 16.00 -21.74
N GLY A 522 0.00 15.28 -22.64
CA GLY A 522 0.18 13.86 -22.89
C GLY A 522 -0.52 12.93 -21.90
N GLY A 523 -0.02 11.70 -21.80
CA GLY A 523 -0.60 10.65 -20.95
C GLY A 523 -1.72 9.84 -21.62
N LYS A 524 -2.21 8.83 -20.88
CA LYS A 524 -3.37 7.98 -21.20
C LYS A 524 -4.25 7.85 -19.95
N LEU A 525 -5.24 8.72 -19.84
CA LEU A 525 -6.07 8.91 -18.67
C LEU A 525 -7.31 8.01 -18.71
N SER A 526 -7.66 7.42 -17.57
CA SER A 526 -8.90 6.68 -17.36
C SER A 526 -9.86 7.38 -16.39
N SER A 527 -9.47 8.55 -15.85
CA SER A 527 -10.23 9.33 -14.89
C SER A 527 -10.23 10.83 -15.22
N GLY A 528 -11.07 11.59 -14.51
CA GLY A 528 -10.87 13.02 -14.25
C GLY A 528 -9.49 13.34 -13.64
N VAL A 529 -9.19 14.64 -13.53
CA VAL A 529 -7.90 15.14 -13.04
C VAL A 529 -8.03 15.68 -11.62
N GLY A 530 -7.26 15.14 -10.68
CA GLY A 530 -7.08 15.71 -9.35
C GLY A 530 -5.94 16.72 -9.36
N VAL A 531 -6.16 17.91 -8.80
CA VAL A 531 -5.17 18.99 -8.82
C VAL A 531 -5.00 19.58 -7.43
N SER A 532 -3.78 20.01 -7.11
CA SER A 532 -3.48 20.68 -5.84
C SER A 532 -2.30 21.63 -6.00
N SER A 533 -2.23 22.60 -5.08
CA SER A 533 -1.07 23.46 -4.87
C SER A 533 -0.81 23.56 -3.37
N TRP A 534 0.46 23.51 -2.99
CA TRP A 534 0.90 23.63 -1.59
C TRP A 534 1.92 24.76 -1.39
N ALA A 535 2.31 25.45 -2.47
CA ALA A 535 3.21 26.59 -2.45
C ALA A 535 3.01 27.46 -3.70
N ALA A 536 3.48 28.70 -3.64
CA ALA A 536 3.52 29.56 -4.83
C ALA A 536 4.33 28.91 -5.96
N ASN A 537 3.87 29.07 -7.20
CA ASN A 537 4.39 28.45 -8.42
C ASN A 537 4.33 26.91 -8.45
N ARG A 538 3.76 26.25 -7.44
CA ARG A 538 3.72 24.80 -7.37
C ARG A 538 2.36 24.25 -7.78
N LEU A 539 2.38 23.36 -8.78
CA LEU A 539 1.23 22.60 -9.24
C LEU A 539 1.50 21.10 -9.19
N ASP A 540 0.53 20.34 -8.68
CA ASP A 540 0.55 18.88 -8.64
C ASP A 540 -0.73 18.33 -9.27
N CYS A 541 -0.58 17.49 -10.29
CA CYS A 541 -1.66 16.86 -11.05
C CYS A 541 -1.63 15.34 -10.88
N PHE A 542 -2.78 14.75 -10.62
CA PHE A 542 -2.97 13.33 -10.34
C PHE A 542 -4.06 12.74 -11.23
N VAL A 543 -3.78 11.59 -11.84
CA VAL A 543 -4.74 10.89 -12.71
C VAL A 543 -4.62 9.38 -12.53
N SER A 544 -5.71 8.64 -12.73
CA SER A 544 -5.61 7.20 -12.99
C SER A 544 -5.21 6.97 -14.45
N GLY A 545 -4.22 6.11 -14.65
CA GLY A 545 -3.82 5.62 -15.97
C GLY A 545 -4.73 4.48 -16.45
N MET A 546 -4.57 4.09 -17.71
CA MET A 546 -5.22 2.88 -18.25
C MET A 546 -4.74 1.58 -17.58
N ASP A 547 -3.63 1.64 -16.85
CA ASP A 547 -3.07 0.57 -16.03
C ASP A 547 -3.66 0.53 -14.60
N SER A 548 -4.65 1.39 -14.29
CA SER A 548 -5.23 1.58 -12.96
C SER A 548 -4.25 2.11 -11.90
N ALA A 549 -3.05 2.53 -12.28
CA ALA A 549 -2.11 3.19 -11.38
C ALA A 549 -2.41 4.70 -11.29
N MET A 550 -2.05 5.33 -10.17
CA MET A 550 -2.02 6.79 -10.09
C MET A 550 -0.72 7.30 -10.71
N HIS A 551 -0.87 8.20 -11.67
CA HIS A 551 0.23 8.94 -12.28
C HIS A 551 0.22 10.36 -11.72
N HIS A 552 1.42 10.90 -11.51
CA HIS A 552 1.63 12.23 -10.95
C HIS A 552 2.53 13.03 -11.89
N LYS A 553 2.14 14.27 -12.17
CA LYS A 553 2.96 15.26 -12.88
C LYS A 553 2.93 16.57 -12.10
N TRP A 554 4.04 17.28 -12.08
CA TRP A 554 4.16 18.53 -11.36
C TRP A 554 4.89 19.61 -12.16
N TYR A 555 4.70 20.85 -11.73
CA TYR A 555 5.28 22.05 -12.32
C TYR A 555 5.75 22.97 -11.19
N ASP A 556 6.91 23.61 -11.40
CA ASP A 556 7.57 24.56 -10.49
C ASP A 556 7.80 25.91 -11.18
#